data_AF-A0A433D4S4-F1
#
_entry.id   AF-A0A433D4S4-F1
#
_cell.length_a   1.000
_cell.length_b   1.000
_cell.length_c   1.000
_cell.angle_alpha   90.00
_cell.angle_beta   90.00
_cell.angle_gamma   90.00
#
_symmetry.space_group_name_H-M   'P 1'
#
loop_
_entity.id
_entity.type
_entity.pdbx_description
1 polymer ?
#
loop_
_entity_poly.entity_id
_entity_poly.type
_entity_poly.pdbx_seq_one_letter_code
_entity_poly.pdbx_strand_id
1 'polypeptide(L)'
;MNITPKWSCESCTFLNNDNELACTMCFRTRSIARELPIQWEWQPNTEQWIPYDKAASTEIETAFQNPQQNKMTLTQGYFATHPGESEVLFDRAARSFVQVNTGSGRRRAVRRLANDDNSVLIRVPRATIGTDHNICAICQNRLDETSLLLDSGEASSGNSGDSSPNEKSPGSHQHQEGSLHESVRLPQCAPGHYFHRVCVAQAIKLKDQCPMCGKKIVY
;
A
#
# COMPACT_ATOMS: atom_id res chain seq x y z
N MET A 1 2.54 20.08 28.04
CA MET A 1 3.61 19.31 27.36
C MET A 1 2.93 18.32 26.44
N ASN A 2 3.03 18.49 25.12
CA ASN A 2 2.49 17.51 24.19
C ASN A 2 3.44 16.30 24.17
N ILE A 3 2.99 15.17 24.71
CA ILE A 3 3.73 13.93 24.64
C ILE A 3 3.59 13.42 23.20
N THR A 4 4.63 13.60 22.39
CA THR A 4 4.67 12.99 21.05
C THR A 4 4.65 11.47 21.23
N PRO A 5 3.70 10.74 20.61
CA PRO A 5 3.65 9.29 20.70
C PRO A 5 4.94 8.67 20.16
N LYS A 6 5.41 7.60 20.80
CA LYS A 6 6.65 6.89 20.48
C LYS A 6 6.43 5.38 20.49
N TRP A 7 7.29 4.62 19.82
CA TRP A 7 7.25 3.16 19.81
C TRP A 7 8.65 2.57 19.97
N SER A 8 8.75 1.45 20.68
CA SER A 8 10.02 0.72 20.84
C SER A 8 10.17 -0.30 19.72
N CYS A 9 11.35 -0.34 19.09
CA CYS A 9 11.63 -1.33 18.06
C CYS A 9 11.69 -2.74 18.65
N GLU A 10 10.86 -3.65 18.13
CA GLU A 10 10.82 -5.05 18.56
C GLU A 10 12.16 -5.80 18.39
N SER A 11 13.06 -5.31 17.53
CA SER A 11 14.35 -5.96 17.26
C SER A 11 15.54 -5.34 17.99
N CYS A 12 15.61 -4.02 18.14
CA CYS A 12 16.77 -3.34 18.73
C CYS A 12 16.43 -2.42 19.89
N THR A 13 15.16 -2.42 20.34
CA THR A 13 14.62 -1.66 21.48
C THR A 13 14.76 -0.14 21.40
N PHE A 14 15.25 0.40 20.29
CA PHE A 14 15.35 1.85 20.07
C PHE A 14 13.95 2.50 20.08
N LEU A 15 13.86 3.67 20.73
CA LEU A 15 12.63 4.42 20.88
C LEU A 15 12.45 5.42 19.72
N ASN A 16 11.58 5.05 18.77
CA ASN A 16 11.29 5.79 17.55
C ASN A 16 10.11 6.74 17.73
N ASN A 17 9.99 7.72 16.85
CA ASN A 17 8.81 8.60 16.79
C ASN A 17 7.64 7.88 16.13
N ASP A 18 6.39 8.21 16.50
CA ASP A 18 5.23 7.53 15.91
C ASP A 18 5.02 7.82 14.41
N ASN A 19 5.58 8.92 13.91
CA ASN A 19 5.61 9.21 12.47
C ASN A 19 6.49 8.22 11.69
N GLU A 20 7.45 7.56 12.34
CA GLU A 20 8.39 6.64 11.69
C GLU A 20 7.76 5.26 11.46
N LEU A 21 7.81 4.79 10.21
CA LEU A 21 7.33 3.47 9.79
C LEU A 21 8.43 2.42 9.75
N ALA A 22 9.68 2.81 9.95
CA ALA A 22 10.81 1.91 10.17
C ALA A 22 11.66 2.44 11.31
N CYS A 23 12.35 1.53 12.00
CA CYS A 23 13.26 1.95 13.06
C CYS A 23 14.42 2.75 12.48
N THR A 24 14.71 3.92 13.03
CA THR A 24 15.82 4.78 12.57
C THR A 24 17.20 4.20 12.85
N MET A 25 17.32 3.27 13.80
CA MET A 25 18.60 2.62 14.13
C MET A 25 18.88 1.36 13.32
N CYS A 26 17.87 0.49 13.11
CA CYS A 26 18.08 -0.80 12.45
C CYS A 26 17.30 -0.97 11.14
N PHE A 27 16.52 0.04 10.75
CA PHE A 27 15.74 0.09 9.51
C PHE A 27 14.71 -1.05 9.35
N ARG A 28 14.38 -1.77 10.42
CA ARG A 28 13.27 -2.73 10.38
C ARG A 28 11.94 -1.99 10.35
N THR A 29 11.11 -2.37 9.38
CA THR A 29 9.75 -1.88 9.22
C THR A 29 8.90 -2.22 10.45
N ARG A 30 8.18 -1.20 10.95
CA ARG A 30 7.22 -1.32 12.05
C ARG A 30 6.05 -2.20 11.61
N SER A 31 5.55 -3.04 12.50
CA SER A 31 4.43 -3.94 12.24
C SER A 31 3.20 -3.22 11.67
N ILE A 32 2.81 -2.07 12.23
CA ILE A 32 1.64 -1.32 11.75
C ILE A 32 1.76 -0.80 10.30
N ALA A 33 2.98 -0.63 9.77
CA ALA A 33 3.16 -0.15 8.39
C ALA A 33 2.48 -1.10 7.37
N ARG A 34 2.43 -2.40 7.71
CA ARG A 34 1.83 -3.48 6.89
C ARG A 34 0.33 -3.31 6.68
N GLU A 35 -0.33 -2.74 7.68
CA GLU A 35 -1.77 -2.53 7.73
C GLU A 35 -2.19 -1.26 6.98
N LEU A 36 -1.23 -0.37 6.68
CA LEU A 36 -1.51 0.84 5.92
C LEU A 36 -2.02 0.47 4.53
N PRO A 37 -3.05 1.16 4.02
CA PRO A 37 -3.57 0.90 2.69
C PRO A 37 -2.53 1.12 1.61
N ILE A 38 -1.61 2.06 1.84
CA ILE A 38 -0.56 2.50 0.92
C ILE A 38 0.72 2.71 1.74
N GLN A 39 1.85 2.28 1.18
CA GLN A 39 3.19 2.48 1.73
C GLN A 39 4.14 2.85 0.60
N TRP A 40 4.85 3.96 0.77
CA TRP A 40 5.94 4.35 -0.13
C TRP A 40 7.26 3.93 0.49
N GLU A 41 8.16 3.36 -0.31
CA GLU A 41 9.46 2.91 0.14
C GLU A 41 10.57 3.38 -0.79
N TRP A 42 11.76 3.54 -0.23
CA TRP A 42 12.98 3.86 -0.98
C TRP A 42 14.06 2.82 -0.73
N GLN A 43 14.94 2.67 -1.71
CA GLN A 43 15.95 1.63 -1.72
C GLN A 43 17.34 2.19 -1.34
N PRO A 44 17.84 1.99 -0.10
CA PRO A 44 19.23 2.33 0.27
C PRO A 44 20.28 1.54 -0.50
N ASN A 45 19.99 0.27 -0.77
CA ASN A 45 20.85 -0.73 -1.39
C ASN A 45 19.96 -1.80 -2.05
N THR A 46 20.53 -2.69 -2.85
CA THR A 46 19.78 -3.68 -3.64
C THR A 46 18.98 -4.71 -2.83
N GLU A 47 19.22 -4.81 -1.52
CA GLU A 47 18.65 -5.85 -0.65
C GLU A 47 17.53 -5.35 0.25
N GLN A 48 17.41 -4.04 0.43
CA GLN A 48 16.52 -3.47 1.43
C GLN A 48 15.66 -2.35 0.85
N TRP A 49 14.38 -2.37 1.23
CA TRP A 49 13.44 -1.27 1.06
C TRP A 49 13.09 -0.70 2.42
N ILE A 50 13.10 0.63 2.54
CA ILE A 50 12.78 1.33 3.78
C ILE A 50 11.54 2.19 3.51
N PRO A 51 10.47 2.06 4.31
CA PRO A 51 9.33 2.95 4.18
C PRO A 51 9.72 4.38 4.51
N TYR A 52 9.16 5.32 3.75
CA TYR A 52 9.13 6.70 4.18
C TYR A 52 8.34 6.83 5.49
N ASP A 53 8.57 7.91 6.24
CA ASP A 53 7.70 8.22 7.37
C ASP A 53 6.26 8.55 6.90
N LYS A 54 5.30 8.57 7.82
CA LYS A 54 3.87 8.74 7.46
C LYS A 54 3.63 10.06 6.72
N ALA A 55 4.22 11.15 7.19
CA ALA A 55 4.03 12.47 6.58
C ALA A 55 4.60 12.55 5.15
N ALA A 56 5.83 12.06 4.95
CA ALA A 56 6.42 11.98 3.61
C ALA A 56 5.65 11.02 2.68
N SER A 57 5.20 9.87 3.19
CA SER A 57 4.37 8.93 2.41
C SER A 57 3.07 9.57 1.92
N THR A 58 2.39 10.34 2.78
CA THR A 58 1.17 11.08 2.41
C THR A 58 1.44 12.15 1.36
N GLU A 59 2.56 12.88 1.49
CA GLU A 59 2.97 13.90 0.51
C GLU A 59 3.21 13.25 -0.87
N ILE A 60 3.94 12.14 -0.90
CA ILE A 60 4.24 11.38 -2.14
C ILE A 60 2.96 10.84 -2.76
N GLU A 61 2.07 10.23 -1.97
CA GLU A 61 0.82 9.70 -2.50
C GLU A 61 -0.07 10.80 -3.07
N THR A 62 -0.18 11.94 -2.39
CA THR A 62 -0.96 13.10 -2.88
C THR A 62 -0.44 13.58 -4.24
N ALA A 63 0.88 13.70 -4.39
CA ALA A 63 1.49 14.07 -5.67
C ALA A 63 1.33 12.97 -6.74
N PHE A 64 1.41 11.70 -6.35
CA PHE A 64 1.27 10.57 -7.26
C PHE A 64 -0.13 10.50 -7.88
N GLN A 65 -1.16 10.79 -7.09
CA GLN A 65 -2.56 10.79 -7.53
C GLN A 65 -2.88 11.89 -8.55
N ASN A 66 -2.03 12.92 -8.69
CA ASN A 66 -2.13 13.90 -9.77
C ASN A 66 -1.43 13.38 -11.05
N PRO A 67 -2.18 12.98 -12.10
CA PRO A 67 -1.58 12.38 -13.30
C PRO A 67 -0.71 13.35 -14.10
N GLN A 68 -0.86 14.67 -13.90
CA GLN A 68 -0.04 15.69 -14.57
C GLN A 68 1.29 15.93 -13.84
N GLN A 69 1.43 15.42 -12.62
CA GLN A 69 2.60 15.65 -11.78
C GLN A 69 3.63 14.52 -11.95
N ASN A 70 4.68 14.79 -12.73
CA ASN A 70 5.77 13.83 -12.97
C ASN A 70 6.95 14.00 -12.00
N LYS A 71 6.92 15.03 -11.16
CA LYS A 71 7.92 15.24 -10.11
C LYS A 71 7.33 15.96 -8.90
N MET A 72 7.95 15.78 -7.74
CA MET A 72 7.67 16.57 -6.54
C MET A 72 8.92 16.78 -5.72
N THR A 73 8.97 17.88 -4.98
CA THR A 73 9.99 18.12 -3.94
C THR A 73 9.45 17.63 -2.61
N LEU A 74 10.27 16.90 -1.85
CA LEU A 74 9.90 16.41 -0.53
C LEU A 74 10.05 17.52 0.50
N THR A 75 8.99 17.79 1.25
CA THR A 75 8.97 18.85 2.28
C THR A 75 8.38 18.40 3.61
N GLN A 76 7.79 17.21 3.67
CA GLN A 76 7.17 16.68 4.88
C GLN A 76 8.05 15.62 5.58
N GLY A 77 7.74 15.35 6.86
CA GLY A 77 8.42 14.30 7.61
C GLY A 77 9.90 14.60 7.87
N TYR A 78 10.78 13.62 7.62
CA TYR A 78 12.23 13.81 7.67
C TYR A 78 12.72 14.98 6.80
N PHE A 79 12.04 15.26 5.68
CA PHE A 79 12.44 16.29 4.73
C PHE A 79 12.04 17.71 5.16
N ALA A 80 11.21 17.87 6.19
CA ALA A 80 10.85 19.18 6.72
C ALA A 80 12.05 19.94 7.30
N THR A 81 13.09 19.22 7.75
CA THR A 81 14.36 19.80 8.22
C THR A 81 15.42 19.95 7.12
N HIS A 82 15.15 19.43 5.92
CA HIS A 82 16.04 19.48 4.74
C HIS A 82 15.24 19.88 3.47
N PRO A 83 14.52 21.01 3.50
CA PRO A 83 13.62 21.38 2.42
C PRO A 83 14.37 21.59 1.11
N GLY A 84 13.86 21.03 0.02
CA GLY A 84 14.45 21.20 -1.32
C GLY A 84 15.63 20.29 -1.65
N GLU A 85 16.11 19.48 -0.70
CA GLU A 85 17.27 18.59 -0.92
C GLU A 85 16.92 17.28 -1.62
N SER A 86 15.64 16.92 -1.69
CA SER A 86 15.21 15.68 -2.32
C SER A 86 13.94 15.87 -3.13
N GLU A 87 13.90 15.22 -4.29
CA GLU A 87 12.74 15.16 -5.17
C GLU A 87 12.38 13.70 -5.47
N VAL A 88 11.10 13.42 -5.73
CA VAL A 88 10.63 12.15 -6.29
C VAL A 88 10.21 12.38 -7.73
N LEU A 89 10.73 11.58 -8.64
CA LEU A 89 10.39 11.54 -10.06
C LEU A 89 9.47 10.35 -10.32
N PHE A 90 8.39 10.59 -11.05
CA PHE A 90 7.39 9.58 -11.38
C PHE A 90 7.41 9.25 -12.87
N ASP A 91 8.00 8.12 -13.26
CA ASP A 91 7.80 7.55 -14.59
C ASP A 91 6.64 6.55 -14.52
N ARG A 92 5.42 7.03 -14.79
CA ARG A 92 4.20 6.19 -14.72
C ARG A 92 4.11 5.20 -15.88
N ALA A 93 4.70 5.52 -17.02
CA ALA A 93 4.68 4.65 -18.19
C ALA A 93 5.58 3.43 -17.96
N ALA A 94 6.81 3.66 -17.47
CA ALA A 94 7.72 2.59 -17.08
C ALA A 94 7.42 2.01 -15.70
N ARG A 95 6.53 2.66 -14.93
CA ARG A 95 6.21 2.36 -13.53
C ARG A 95 7.45 2.33 -12.63
N SER A 96 8.39 3.22 -12.94
CA SER A 96 9.65 3.37 -12.24
C SER A 96 9.66 4.71 -11.52
N PHE A 97 9.90 4.69 -10.22
CA PHE A 97 9.96 5.90 -9.42
C PHE A 97 11.36 6.04 -8.81
N VAL A 98 11.83 7.28 -8.70
CA VAL A 98 13.20 7.55 -8.25
C VAL A 98 13.21 8.76 -7.33
N GLN A 99 13.81 8.63 -6.15
CA GLN A 99 14.21 9.76 -5.34
C GLN A 99 15.57 10.27 -5.82
N VAL A 100 15.69 11.57 -6.02
CA VAL A 100 16.93 12.25 -6.37
C VAL A 100 17.30 13.22 -5.26
N ASN A 101 18.51 13.10 -4.70
CA ASN A 101 19.07 14.14 -3.86
C ASN A 101 19.59 15.26 -4.77
N THR A 102 19.06 16.48 -4.63
CA THR A 102 19.29 17.58 -5.57
C THR A 102 20.71 18.14 -5.49
N GLY A 103 21.34 18.12 -4.31
CA GLY A 103 22.71 18.59 -4.12
C GLY A 103 23.78 17.63 -4.67
N SER A 104 23.60 16.32 -4.45
CA SER A 104 24.59 15.29 -4.84
C SER A 104 24.28 14.59 -6.17
N GLY A 105 23.07 14.74 -6.70
CA GLY A 105 22.57 13.98 -7.84
C GLY A 105 22.34 12.49 -7.56
N ARG A 106 22.53 12.02 -6.32
CA ARG A 106 22.34 10.60 -5.96
C ARG A 106 20.90 10.18 -6.18
N ARG A 107 20.72 9.05 -6.86
CA ARG A 107 19.43 8.45 -7.20
C ARG A 107 19.17 7.21 -6.35
N ARG A 108 17.93 7.01 -5.91
CA ARG A 108 17.48 5.80 -5.21
C ARG A 108 16.14 5.37 -5.79
N ALA A 109 15.98 4.07 -6.04
CA ALA A 109 14.70 3.55 -6.48
C ALA A 109 13.63 3.78 -5.40
N VAL A 110 12.42 4.08 -5.86
CA VAL A 110 11.24 4.29 -5.03
C VAL A 110 10.15 3.36 -5.54
N ARG A 111 9.33 2.83 -4.63
CA ARG A 111 8.17 2.03 -4.99
C ARG A 111 6.95 2.39 -4.15
N ARG A 112 5.79 2.19 -4.75
CA ARG A 112 4.48 2.24 -4.10
C ARG A 112 4.04 0.81 -3.82
N LEU A 113 3.62 0.52 -2.60
CA LEU A 113 2.99 -0.72 -2.21
C LEU A 113 1.59 -0.41 -1.68
N ALA A 114 0.56 -0.74 -2.43
CA ALA A 114 -0.80 -0.45 -2.04
C ALA A 114 -1.72 -1.67 -2.14
N ASN A 115 -2.81 -1.65 -1.38
CA ASN A 115 -3.80 -2.72 -1.44
C ASN A 115 -4.53 -2.71 -2.80
N ASP A 116 -4.66 -1.54 -3.42
CA ASP A 116 -5.25 -1.34 -4.74
C ASP A 116 -4.28 -1.63 -5.88
N ASP A 117 -3.07 -2.12 -5.59
CA ASP A 117 -1.99 -2.10 -6.54
C ASP A 117 -2.15 -3.12 -7.68
N ASN A 118 -2.93 -2.73 -8.68
CA ASN A 118 -3.13 -3.41 -9.98
C ASN A 118 -1.84 -3.57 -10.77
N SER A 119 -0.78 -2.94 -10.29
CA SER A 119 0.47 -2.82 -10.99
C SER A 119 1.35 -4.05 -10.68
N VAL A 120 1.29 -4.60 -9.46
CA VAL A 120 1.97 -5.86 -9.09
C VAL A 120 1.03 -7.07 -9.19
N LEU A 121 -0.26 -6.85 -9.00
CA LEU A 121 -1.26 -7.90 -8.89
C LEU A 121 -2.08 -8.00 -10.18
N ILE A 122 -2.06 -9.17 -10.80
CA ILE A 122 -2.91 -9.48 -11.96
C ILE A 122 -4.24 -9.98 -11.44
N ARG A 123 -5.33 -9.28 -11.78
CA ARG A 123 -6.70 -9.76 -11.59
C ARG A 123 -6.89 -11.10 -12.30
N VAL A 124 -7.44 -12.08 -11.59
CA VAL A 124 -7.77 -13.39 -12.17
C VAL A 124 -9.29 -13.54 -12.20
N PRO A 125 -9.91 -13.59 -13.39
CA PRO A 125 -11.34 -13.87 -13.49
C PRO A 125 -11.70 -15.20 -12.84
N ARG A 126 -12.81 -15.25 -12.09
CA ARG A 126 -13.22 -16.48 -11.38
C ARG A 126 -13.34 -17.71 -12.30
N ALA A 127 -13.80 -17.50 -13.52
CA ALA A 127 -13.97 -18.54 -14.53
C ALA A 127 -12.65 -19.23 -14.94
N THR A 128 -11.50 -18.61 -14.69
CA THR A 128 -10.18 -19.20 -15.00
C THR A 128 -9.55 -19.92 -13.80
N ILE A 129 -10.19 -19.88 -12.63
CA ILE A 129 -9.69 -20.52 -11.41
C ILE A 129 -10.32 -21.91 -11.30
N GLY A 130 -9.49 -22.95 -11.42
CA GLY A 130 -9.89 -24.34 -11.22
C GLY A 130 -10.53 -24.59 -9.86
N THR A 131 -11.38 -25.61 -9.76
CA THR A 131 -12.07 -25.96 -8.50
C THR A 131 -11.12 -26.40 -7.39
N ASP A 132 -9.93 -26.89 -7.77
CA ASP A 132 -8.82 -27.26 -6.90
C ASP A 132 -8.00 -26.07 -6.38
N HIS A 133 -8.22 -24.88 -6.93
CA HIS A 133 -7.45 -23.67 -6.62
C HIS A 133 -8.35 -22.49 -6.20
N ASN A 134 -9.57 -22.75 -5.74
CA ASN A 134 -10.53 -21.72 -5.35
C ASN A 134 -10.35 -21.22 -3.90
N ILE A 135 -9.24 -21.56 -3.25
CA ILE A 135 -8.93 -21.17 -1.87
C ILE A 135 -7.73 -20.21 -1.88
N CYS A 136 -7.84 -19.12 -1.13
CA CYS A 136 -6.72 -18.20 -0.92
C CYS A 136 -5.63 -18.90 -0.10
N ALA A 137 -4.42 -19.02 -0.66
CA ALA A 137 -3.31 -19.71 0.01
C ALA A 137 -2.81 -19.04 1.31
N ILE A 138 -3.29 -17.84 1.63
CA ILE A 138 -2.90 -17.09 2.85
C ILE A 138 -3.97 -17.24 3.93
N CYS A 139 -5.21 -16.82 3.66
CA CYS A 139 -6.28 -16.85 4.67
C CYS A 139 -7.10 -18.14 4.68
N GLN A 140 -6.88 -19.05 3.73
CA GLN A 140 -7.60 -20.32 3.59
C GLN A 140 -9.11 -20.20 3.36
N ASN A 141 -9.63 -19.00 3.13
CA ASN A 141 -11.01 -18.77 2.72
C ASN A 141 -11.16 -18.91 1.19
N ARG A 142 -12.39 -19.18 0.74
CA ARG A 142 -12.67 -19.25 -0.69
C ARG A 142 -12.48 -17.89 -1.36
N LEU A 143 -11.94 -17.90 -2.57
CA LEU A 143 -11.67 -16.71 -3.39
C LEU A 143 -12.94 -16.02 -3.92
N ASP A 144 -14.09 -16.67 -3.80
CA ASP A 144 -15.41 -16.17 -4.18
C ASP A 144 -16.27 -15.71 -3.00
N GLU A 145 -15.79 -15.87 -1.76
CA GLU A 145 -16.50 -15.38 -0.58
C GLU A 145 -16.06 -13.94 -0.28
N THR A 146 -16.93 -12.99 -0.64
CA THR A 146 -16.94 -11.67 -0.01
C THR A 146 -17.14 -11.92 1.48
N SER A 147 -16.14 -11.66 2.32
CA SER A 147 -16.23 -11.98 3.74
C SER A 147 -17.39 -11.18 4.34
N LEU A 148 -18.50 -11.85 4.66
CA LEU A 148 -19.70 -11.29 5.30
C LEU A 148 -19.46 -10.84 6.76
N LEU A 149 -18.20 -10.69 7.19
CA LEU A 149 -17.80 -10.49 8.58
C LEU A 149 -17.55 -9.02 8.95
N LEU A 150 -18.21 -8.07 8.27
CA LEU A 150 -18.16 -6.65 8.68
C LEU A 150 -19.52 -6.03 9.00
N ASP A 151 -20.60 -6.80 9.13
CA ASP A 151 -21.93 -6.20 9.37
C ASP A 151 -22.77 -6.89 10.45
N SER A 152 -22.15 -7.32 11.56
CA SER A 152 -22.87 -7.59 12.81
C SER A 152 -22.66 -6.46 13.82
N GLY A 153 -22.97 -5.24 13.38
CA GLY A 153 -23.30 -4.13 14.28
C GLY A 153 -24.81 -4.14 14.54
N GLU A 154 -25.23 -4.77 15.64
CA GLU A 154 -26.59 -4.64 16.17
C GLU A 154 -26.88 -3.16 16.50
N ALA A 155 -27.92 -2.59 15.89
CA ALA A 155 -28.70 -1.51 16.49
C ALA A 155 -30.13 -1.52 15.93
N SER A 156 -31.02 -2.20 16.65
CA SER A 156 -32.44 -1.93 16.65
C SER A 156 -32.71 -0.51 17.17
N SER A 157 -33.48 0.29 16.42
CA SER A 157 -34.61 1.11 16.90
C SER A 157 -35.09 2.04 15.78
N GLY A 158 -36.41 2.05 15.54
CA GLY A 158 -37.02 2.76 14.41
C GLY A 158 -37.11 4.28 14.57
N ASN A 159 -37.46 4.97 13.49
CA ASN A 159 -38.72 5.71 13.42
C ASN A 159 -39.02 6.15 11.98
N SER A 160 -40.31 6.25 11.68
CA SER A 160 -40.90 6.73 10.42
C SER A 160 -40.87 8.26 10.33
N GLY A 161 -40.75 8.82 9.13
CA GLY A 161 -41.19 10.20 8.87
C GLY A 161 -40.50 10.97 7.74
N ASP A 162 -41.21 11.04 6.61
CA ASP A 162 -41.43 12.23 5.79
C ASP A 162 -40.46 12.63 4.64
N SER A 163 -41.01 13.46 3.75
CA SER A 163 -40.93 13.37 2.30
C SER A 163 -40.21 14.55 1.63
N SER A 164 -39.84 14.36 0.36
CA SER A 164 -39.76 15.36 -0.73
C SER A 164 -38.44 16.14 -1.00
N PRO A 165 -38.21 16.67 -2.23
CA PRO A 165 -37.18 16.09 -3.11
C PRO A 165 -36.22 17.09 -3.80
N ASN A 166 -35.23 16.49 -4.49
CA ASN A 166 -34.63 16.92 -5.77
C ASN A 166 -33.52 17.98 -5.75
N GLU A 167 -32.25 17.55 -5.82
CA GLU A 167 -31.19 18.34 -6.45
C GLU A 167 -30.26 17.46 -7.31
N LYS A 168 -29.87 18.05 -8.45
CA LYS A 168 -29.24 17.45 -9.62
C LYS A 168 -27.78 17.03 -9.34
N SER A 169 -27.45 15.81 -9.75
CA SER A 169 -26.09 15.29 -9.88
C SER A 169 -25.25 16.04 -10.92
N PRO A 170 -23.93 16.10 -10.71
CA PRO A 170 -22.97 16.01 -11.79
C PRO A 170 -21.99 14.83 -11.59
N GLY A 171 -21.89 13.98 -12.62
CA GLY A 171 -20.67 13.27 -13.02
C GLY A 171 -19.99 12.35 -12.01
N SER A 172 -20.55 11.16 -11.80
CA SER A 172 -19.86 10.05 -11.15
C SER A 172 -18.74 9.51 -12.06
N HIS A 173 -17.52 10.00 -11.86
CA HIS A 173 -16.33 9.23 -12.19
C HIS A 173 -16.31 8.01 -11.27
N GLN A 174 -16.82 6.87 -11.75
CA GLN A 174 -16.66 5.58 -11.12
C GLN A 174 -15.18 5.19 -11.16
N HIS A 175 -14.41 5.65 -10.18
CA HIS A 175 -13.27 4.87 -9.73
C HIS A 175 -13.84 3.55 -9.24
N GLN A 176 -13.62 2.48 -10.00
CA GLN A 176 -13.89 1.11 -9.56
C GLN A 176 -13.04 0.88 -8.32
N GLU A 177 -13.64 1.06 -7.14
CA GLU A 177 -13.14 0.47 -5.91
C GLU A 177 -13.06 -1.03 -6.14
N GLY A 178 -11.85 -1.50 -6.45
CA GLY A 178 -11.58 -2.92 -6.61
C GLY A 178 -12.01 -3.62 -5.32
N SER A 179 -12.91 -4.59 -5.43
CA SER A 179 -13.37 -5.37 -4.27
C SER A 179 -12.16 -5.89 -3.50
N LEU A 180 -12.11 -5.65 -2.19
CA LEU A 180 -11.05 -6.13 -1.30
C LEU A 180 -10.88 -7.67 -1.38
N HIS A 181 -11.93 -8.37 -1.82
CA HIS A 181 -11.99 -9.81 -2.03
C HIS A 181 -11.71 -10.24 -3.46
N GLU A 182 -11.20 -9.35 -4.31
CA GLU A 182 -10.84 -9.70 -5.67
C GLU A 182 -9.72 -10.75 -5.69
N SER A 183 -9.93 -11.79 -6.51
CA SER A 183 -8.93 -12.83 -6.74
C SER A 183 -7.82 -12.30 -7.66
N VAL A 184 -6.57 -12.45 -7.21
CA VAL A 184 -5.39 -12.00 -7.93
C VAL A 184 -4.30 -13.06 -7.96
N ARG A 185 -3.32 -12.87 -8.84
CA ARG A 185 -2.05 -13.60 -8.88
C ARG A 185 -0.88 -12.67 -9.09
N LEU A 186 0.32 -13.17 -8.83
CA LEU A 186 1.57 -12.51 -9.19
C LEU A 186 1.99 -12.88 -10.64
N PRO A 187 2.52 -11.95 -11.44
CA PRO A 187 2.89 -12.18 -12.84
C PRO A 187 3.92 -13.30 -13.02
N GLN A 188 4.92 -13.36 -12.15
CA GLN A 188 6.06 -14.27 -12.20
C GLN A 188 5.79 -15.67 -11.61
N CYS A 189 4.60 -15.88 -11.07
CA CYS A 189 4.20 -17.15 -10.48
C CYS A 189 3.60 -18.09 -11.54
N ALA A 190 3.77 -19.39 -11.32
CA ALA A 190 3.07 -20.40 -12.10
C ALA A 190 1.54 -20.28 -11.88
N PRO A 191 0.71 -20.77 -12.81
CA PRO A 191 -0.72 -20.94 -12.58
C PRO A 191 -0.99 -21.70 -11.27
N GLY A 192 -2.12 -21.39 -10.60
CA GLY A 192 -2.50 -22.00 -9.31
C GLY A 192 -2.13 -21.17 -8.08
N HIS A 193 -1.36 -20.09 -8.23
CA HIS A 193 -1.01 -19.17 -7.15
C HIS A 193 -2.03 -18.03 -7.06
N TYR A 194 -3.17 -18.31 -6.42
CA TYR A 194 -4.26 -17.34 -6.29
C TYR A 194 -4.46 -16.86 -4.85
N PHE A 195 -4.77 -15.59 -4.71
CA PHE A 195 -4.91 -14.92 -3.43
C PHE A 195 -6.06 -13.92 -3.46
N HIS A 196 -6.62 -13.60 -2.29
CA HIS A 196 -7.31 -12.33 -2.13
C HIS A 196 -6.30 -11.18 -2.27
N ARG A 197 -6.68 -10.13 -2.98
CA ARG A 197 -5.88 -8.92 -3.21
C ARG A 197 -5.25 -8.38 -1.92
N VAL A 198 -6.05 -8.19 -0.87
CA VAL A 198 -5.57 -7.66 0.41
C VAL A 198 -4.57 -8.61 1.08
N CYS A 199 -4.86 -9.91 1.10
CA CYS A 199 -3.99 -10.89 1.74
C CYS A 199 -2.60 -10.91 1.12
N VAL A 200 -2.52 -10.94 -0.22
CA VAL A 200 -1.21 -10.97 -0.88
C VAL A 200 -0.51 -9.62 -0.80
N ALA A 201 -1.22 -8.50 -0.91
CA ALA A 201 -0.62 -7.17 -0.74
C ALA A 201 0.06 -7.03 0.64
N GLN A 202 -0.62 -7.46 1.71
CA GLN A 202 -0.04 -7.47 3.05
C GLN A 202 1.19 -8.38 3.15
N ALA A 203 1.14 -9.58 2.57
CA ALA A 203 2.26 -10.51 2.61
C ALA A 203 3.49 -10.00 1.83
N ILE A 204 3.27 -9.29 0.72
CA ILE A 204 4.33 -8.71 -0.12
C ILE A 204 5.06 -7.60 0.63
N LYS A 205 4.34 -6.74 1.35
CA LYS A 205 4.92 -5.71 2.22
C LYS A 205 5.87 -6.27 3.28
N LEU A 206 5.85 -7.59 3.55
CA LEU A 206 6.73 -8.26 4.51
C LEU A 206 8.03 -8.77 3.94
N LYS A 207 7.92 -9.54 2.86
CA LYS A 207 9.01 -10.42 2.40
C LYS A 207 9.39 -10.17 0.95
N ASP A 208 8.66 -9.30 0.26
CA ASP A 208 8.90 -8.97 -1.14
C ASP A 208 8.97 -10.19 -2.08
N GLN A 209 8.22 -11.24 -1.72
CA GLN A 209 8.23 -12.53 -2.39
C GLN A 209 6.84 -13.16 -2.35
N CYS A 210 6.57 -14.05 -3.31
CA CYS A 210 5.35 -14.84 -3.30
C CYS A 210 5.30 -15.74 -2.05
N PRO A 211 4.19 -15.75 -1.29
CA PRO A 211 4.05 -16.60 -0.09
C PRO A 211 4.10 -18.10 -0.38
N MET A 212 3.77 -18.52 -1.60
CA MET A 212 3.73 -19.93 -2.00
C MET A 212 5.07 -20.45 -2.56
N CYS A 213 5.67 -19.75 -3.54
CA CYS A 213 6.91 -20.22 -4.17
C CYS A 213 8.19 -19.49 -3.73
N GLY A 214 8.09 -18.45 -2.89
CA GLY A 214 9.25 -17.67 -2.44
C GLY A 214 9.95 -16.85 -3.53
N LYS A 215 9.44 -16.83 -4.77
CA LYS A 215 10.01 -16.00 -5.84
C LYS A 215 9.89 -14.52 -5.49
N LYS A 216 10.99 -13.78 -5.62
CA LYS A 216 11.02 -12.32 -5.45
C LYS A 216 10.08 -11.63 -6.45
N ILE A 217 9.53 -10.50 -6.03
CA ILE A 217 8.71 -9.65 -6.89
C ILE A 217 9.61 -8.71 -7.66
N VAL A 218 9.37 -8.67 -8.97
CA VAL A 218 10.03 -7.73 -9.88
C VAL A 218 9.02 -6.62 -10.12
N TYR A 219 9.43 -5.39 -9.83
CA TYR A 219 8.61 -4.18 -9.97
C TYR A 219 8.96 -3.46 -11.28
#